data_AF-A0A527W3N4-F1
#
_entry.id   AF-A0A527W3N4-F1
#
_cell.length_a   1.000
_cell.length_b   1.000
_cell.length_c   1.000
_cell.angle_alpha   90.00
_cell.angle_beta   90.00
_cell.angle_gamma   90.00
#
_symmetry.space_group_name_H-M   'P 1'
#
loop_
_entity.id
_entity.type
_entity.pdbx_description
1 polymer ?
#
loop_
_entity_poly.entity_id
_entity_poly.type
_entity_poly.pdbx_seq_one_letter_code
_entity_poly.pdbx_strand_id
1 'polypeptide(L)' 'IKARVYVGVAGVDGSFPPEQSARLAEALRVAEVDHTIENYVGVGHGWCIKDHGVYDEVGAERHWKRLTTFFKETLG' A
#
# COMPACT_ATOMS: atom_id res chain seq x y z
N ILE A 1 15.44 3.87 7.63
CA ILE A 1 15.10 4.38 6.28
C ILE A 1 15.15 5.90 6.34
N LYS A 2 15.77 6.61 5.39
CA LYS A 2 15.79 8.09 5.35
C LYS A 2 14.84 8.60 4.25
N ALA A 3 13.58 8.20 4.34
CA ALA A 3 12.53 8.51 3.37
C ALA A 3 11.17 8.42 4.05
N ARG A 4 10.16 9.04 3.44
CA ARG A 4 8.76 8.79 3.77
C ARG A 4 8.29 7.52 3.04
N VAL A 5 7.50 6.68 3.70
CA VAL A 5 7.07 5.38 3.15
C VAL A 5 5.55 5.32 2.98
N TYR A 6 5.07 4.95 1.80
CA TYR A 6 3.67 4.66 1.55
C TYR A 6 3.53 3.22 1.05
N VAL A 7 2.63 2.44 1.66
CA VAL A 7 2.34 1.06 1.29
C VAL A 7 0.83 0.92 1.06
N GLY A 8 0.42 0.57 -0.15
CA GLY A 8 -0.95 0.11 -0.41
C GLY A 8 -1.01 -1.40 -0.27
N VAL A 9 -1.98 -1.92 0.49
CA VAL A 9 -2.15 -3.37 0.72
C VAL A 9 -3.51 -3.83 0.22
N ALA A 10 -3.56 -5.01 -0.39
CA ALA A 10 -4.81 -5.64 -0.79
C ALA A 10 -5.57 -6.13 0.45
N GLY A 11 -6.87 -5.86 0.52
CA GLY A 11 -7.71 -6.28 1.64
C GLY A 11 -8.05 -7.78 1.62
N VAL A 12 -7.86 -8.45 0.49
CA VAL A 12 -8.03 -9.90 0.32
C VAL A 12 -6.71 -10.50 -0.18
N ASP A 13 -5.69 -10.50 0.67
CA ASP A 13 -4.35 -11.02 0.35
C ASP A 13 -3.88 -12.06 1.37
N GLY A 14 -3.97 -13.34 1.00
CA GLY A 14 -3.49 -14.44 1.85
C GLY A 14 -1.97 -14.51 1.99
N SER A 15 -1.22 -13.83 1.11
CA SER A 15 0.25 -13.72 1.21
C SER A 15 0.69 -12.61 2.17
N PHE A 16 -0.22 -11.71 2.55
CA PHE A 16 0.02 -10.61 3.46
C PHE A 16 -1.04 -10.54 4.58
N PRO A 17 -1.08 -11.54 5.48
CA PRO A 17 -2.10 -11.62 6.52
C PRO A 17 -1.93 -10.53 7.59
N PRO A 18 -2.95 -10.30 8.45
CA PRO A 18 -2.95 -9.20 9.42
C PRO A 18 -1.73 -9.16 10.35
N GLU A 19 -1.19 -10.31 10.76
CA GLU A 19 0.01 -10.37 11.59
C GLU A 19 1.27 -9.84 10.87
N GLN A 20 1.37 -10.02 9.56
CA GLN A 20 2.49 -9.46 8.78
C GLN A 20 2.32 -7.94 8.59
N SER A 21 1.09 -7.48 8.36
CA SER A 21 0.78 -6.04 8.31
C SER A 21 1.10 -5.35 9.64
N ALA A 22 0.70 -5.95 10.77
CA ALA A 22 1.02 -5.46 12.10
C ALA A 22 2.53 -5.44 12.38
N ARG A 23 3.25 -6.49 11.97
CA ARG A 23 4.70 -6.56 12.12
C ARG A 23 5.41 -5.48 11.29
N LEU A 24 4.95 -5.22 10.07
CA LEU A 24 5.49 -4.15 9.22
C LEU A 24 5.25 -2.77 9.86
N ALA A 25 4.03 -2.50 10.32
CA ALA A 25 3.67 -1.26 10.99
C ALA A 25 4.55 -1.03 12.24
N GLU A 26 4.72 -2.07 13.06
CA GLU A 26 5.55 -2.00 14.26
C GLU A 26 7.02 -1.72 13.93
N ALA A 27 7.58 -2.40 12.92
CA ALA A 27 8.96 -2.19 12.51
C ALA A 27 9.21 -0.75 12.03
N LEU A 28 8.29 -0.20 11.22
CA LEU A 28 8.37 1.18 10.74
C LEU A 28 8.23 2.20 11.87
N ARG A 29 7.33 1.94 12.82
CA ARG A 29 7.11 2.77 14.01
C ARG A 29 8.34 2.79 14.93
N VAL A 30 8.90 1.63 15.27
CA VAL A 30 10.10 1.51 16.13
C VAL A 30 11.31 2.18 15.48
N ALA A 31 11.41 2.12 14.15
CA ALA A 31 12.46 2.79 13.40
C ALA A 31 12.22 4.30 13.17
N GLU A 32 11.14 4.87 13.76
CA GLU A 32 10.75 6.27 13.63
C GLU A 32 10.65 6.75 12.18
N VAL A 33 10.19 5.88 11.29
CA VAL A 33 9.99 6.20 9.87
C VAL A 33 8.62 6.85 9.71
N ASP A 34 8.54 8.01 9.03
CA ASP A 34 7.26 8.57 8.60
C ASP A 34 6.65 7.64 7.54
N HIS A 35 5.53 7.01 7.89
CA HIS A 35 4.92 5.98 7.06
C HIS A 35 3.39 6.01 7.06
N THR A 36 2.81 5.45 6.00
CA THR A 36 1.39 5.15 5.88
C THR A 36 1.23 3.76 5.27
N ILE A 37 0.41 2.92 5.89
CA ILE A 37 -0.03 1.64 5.33
C ILE A 37 -1.54 1.74 5.10
N GLU A 38 -1.97 1.69 3.85
CA GLU A 38 -3.37 1.90 3.44
C GLU A 38 -3.97 0.59 2.92
N ASN A 39 -5.06 0.15 3.55
CA ASN A 39 -5.79 -1.05 3.16
C ASN A 39 -6.84 -0.76 2.08
N TYR A 40 -6.75 -1.50 0.98
CA TYR A 40 -7.72 -1.45 -0.12
C TYR A 40 -8.72 -2.59 0.05
N VAL A 41 -9.85 -2.28 0.69
CA VAL A 41 -10.90 -3.26 0.99
C VAL A 41 -11.43 -3.90 -0.30
N GLY A 42 -11.54 -5.23 -0.29
CA GLY A 42 -12.18 -6.00 -1.36
C GLY A 42 -11.30 -6.33 -2.57
N VAL A 43 -10.09 -5.76 -2.69
CA VAL A 43 -9.18 -6.06 -3.80
C VAL A 43 -8.20 -7.18 -3.44
N GLY A 44 -7.87 -8.01 -4.43
CA GLY A 44 -6.94 -9.14 -4.28
C GLY A 44 -5.49 -8.78 -4.56
N HIS A 45 -4.56 -9.64 -4.17
CA HIS A 45 -3.13 -9.50 -4.50
C HIS A 45 -2.92 -9.31 -6.01
N GLY A 46 -2.23 -8.24 -6.41
CA GLY A 46 -2.01 -7.91 -7.82
C GLY A 46 -3.09 -7.04 -8.47
N TRP A 47 -4.01 -6.44 -7.70
CA TRP A 47 -5.11 -5.60 -8.22
C TRP A 47 -4.68 -4.43 -9.12
N CYS A 48 -3.43 -3.96 -9.01
CA CYS A 48 -2.87 -2.90 -9.86
C CYS A 48 -2.31 -3.39 -11.20
N ILE A 49 -2.25 -4.71 -11.45
CA ILE A 49 -1.60 -5.30 -12.63
C ILE A 49 -2.67 -5.60 -13.68
N LYS A 50 -2.74 -4.78 -14.73
CA LYS A 50 -3.79 -4.87 -15.78
C LYS A 50 -3.93 -6.26 -16.42
N ASP A 51 -2.83 -6.96 -16.59
CA ASP A 51 -2.81 -8.28 -17.24
C ASP A 51 -3.04 -9.44 -16.26
N HIS A 52 -3.35 -9.14 -14.98
CA HIS A 52 -3.64 -10.15 -13.97
C HIS A 52 -5.15 -10.39 -13.84
N GLY A 53 -5.57 -11.65 -13.65
CA GLY A 53 -6.99 -12.01 -13.56
C GLY A 53 -7.76 -11.44 -12.35
N VAL A 54 -7.07 -10.73 -11.46
CA VAL A 54 -7.64 -10.06 -10.28
C VAL A 54 -7.51 -8.53 -10.35
N TYR A 55 -7.17 -7.99 -11.52
CA TYR A 55 -7.10 -6.55 -11.77
C TYR A 55 -8.41 -5.89 -11.32
N ASP A 56 -8.28 -4.81 -10.55
CA ASP A 56 -9.40 -3.99 -10.10
C ASP A 56 -9.12 -2.54 -10.50
N GLU A 57 -9.80 -2.06 -11.53
CA GLU A 57 -9.56 -0.73 -12.11
C GLU A 57 -9.78 0.39 -11.10
N VAL A 58 -10.85 0.32 -10.31
CA VAL A 58 -11.21 1.34 -9.31
C VAL A 58 -10.15 1.42 -8.21
N GLY A 59 -9.72 0.28 -7.69
CA GLY A 59 -8.66 0.16 -6.70
C GLY A 59 -7.31 0.59 -7.23
N ALA A 60 -6.99 0.24 -8.48
CA ALA A 60 -5.76 0.65 -9.15
C ALA A 60 -5.70 2.17 -9.39
N GLU A 61 -6.78 2.77 -9.88
CA GLU A 61 -6.88 4.22 -10.08
C GLU A 61 -6.78 4.98 -8.77
N ARG A 62 -7.48 4.51 -7.73
CA ARG A 62 -7.37 5.08 -6.37
C ARG A 62 -5.93 4.99 -5.85
N HIS A 63 -5.28 3.85 -6.04
CA HIS A 63 -3.89 3.65 -5.63
C HIS A 63 -2.93 4.58 -6.37
N TRP A 64 -3.10 4.73 -7.69
CA TRP A 64 -2.30 5.62 -8.50
C TRP A 64 -2.46 7.09 -8.09
N LYS A 65 -3.70 7.52 -7.85
CA LYS A 65 -3.98 8.88 -7.34
C LYS A 65 -3.31 9.12 -6.00
N ARG A 66 -3.39 8.17 -5.06
CA ARG A 66 -2.75 8.32 -3.75
C ARG A 66 -1.22 8.38 -3.86
N LEU A 67 -0.62 7.53 -4.69
CA LEU A 67 0.83 7.49 -4.91
C LEU A 67 1.36 8.80 -5.52
N THR A 68 0.69 9.32 -6.53
CA THR A 68 1.07 10.60 -7.16
C THR A 68 0.91 11.79 -6.21
N THR A 69 -0.15 11.82 -5.40
CA THR A 69 -0.31 12.80 -4.31
C THR A 69 0.83 12.68 -3.30
N PHE A 70 1.19 11.47 -2.88
CA PHE A 70 2.28 11.24 -1.94
C PHE A 70 3.62 11.78 -2.45
N PHE A 71 3.94 11.53 -3.73
CA PHE A 71 5.14 12.11 -4.35
C PHE A 71 5.10 13.62 -4.40
N LYS A 72 3.96 14.23 -4.75
CA LYS A 72 3.80 15.69 -4.73
C LYS A 72 4.02 16.28 -3.33
N GLU A 73 3.52 15.64 -2.29
CA GLU A 73 3.70 16.06 -0.89
C GLU A 73 5.16 15.96 -0.40
N THR A 74 5.95 15.06 -0.99
CA THR A 74 7.26 14.66 -0.43
C THR A 74 8.44 15.15 -1.27
N LEU A 75 8.25 15.34 -2.57
CA LEU A 75 9.31 15.70 -3.54
C LEU A 75 9.06 17.03 -4.27
N GLY A 76 7.92 17.67 -4.03
CA GLY A 76 7.48 18.91 -4.69
C GLY A 76 7.88 20.18 -3.95
#